data_AF-A0AAV5GFF2-F1
#
_entry.id   AF-A0AAV5GFF2-F1
#
_cell.length_a   1.000
_cell.length_b   1.000
_cell.length_c   1.000
_cell.angle_alpha   90.00
_cell.angle_beta   90.00
_cell.angle_gamma   90.00
#
_symmetry.space_group_name_H-M   'P 1'
#
loop_
_entity.id
_entity.type
_entity.pdbx_description
1 polymer ?
#
loop_
_entity_poly.entity_id
_entity_poly.type
_entity_poly.pdbx_seq_one_letter_code
_entity_poly.pdbx_strand_id
1 'polypeptide(L)'
;MGIYIPASKRDRLLKYKYSSTDLSLTSKYVLNPFWNKLVLVFPKSMAPNAITLLGLSLIFLNFISLLYYNPTMSVGYKPLHVSKGGAWDPLFPPTAPHSSALSSWFSWLRGRAHEAADQAAPRWLYWTFAAGLFAYQSLDAIDGKQARRTGTSGPLGELFDHGCDALNTTLGCLLTASALNLGLSWWTVASLVATNMNFYLTTWEEYHTGTLFLSAFSGPVEGILLIVGVFTITGFKGPEFWDTGVLTVLGLHPSTNEFFASLPFHVKDLPLNDCFLVFSAIGLFFNIVSATHNVYLSLPASSRNIASLVKPITRLTPWAAHTAAMVSWLWSREALLLRTTLFLPFALFWGIAFAHHVQLLILAHLTKSPFPAAWKHPLLILSALAAADARVGLVQTSDERVKQTVLVCLGLGVVVYAHFVWEVIGDICAFYDINCLTIKRKPAPGQPGAHPSPAEVARAQGKADAPISDDDVPRTETVDATGVKKPTEAGLLKREKK
;
A
#
# COMPACT_ATOMS: atom_id res chain seq x y z
N MET A 1 25.11 -3.06 9.01
CA MET A 1 25.55 -2.20 7.90
C MET A 1 26.37 -3.05 6.94
N GLY A 2 26.02 -3.07 5.65
CA GLY A 2 26.68 -3.87 4.63
C GLY A 2 26.03 -5.22 4.24
N ILE A 3 25.01 -5.72 4.95
CA ILE A 3 24.38 -7.01 4.61
C ILE A 3 23.54 -6.89 3.33
N TYR A 4 22.68 -5.86 3.26
CA TYR A 4 21.82 -5.61 2.10
C TYR A 4 22.53 -4.79 1.00
N ILE A 5 23.35 -3.79 1.38
CA ILE A 5 24.20 -3.02 0.45
C ILE A 5 25.70 -3.18 0.81
N PRO A 6 26.36 -4.27 0.36
CA PRO A 6 27.79 -4.47 0.57
C PRO A 6 28.62 -3.27 0.11
N ALA A 7 29.63 -2.88 0.90
CA ALA A 7 30.42 -1.68 0.67
C ALA A 7 30.95 -1.58 -0.78
N SER A 8 31.50 -2.69 -1.30
CA SER A 8 31.99 -2.83 -2.69
C SER A 8 30.92 -2.75 -3.80
N LYS A 9 29.67 -2.42 -3.45
CA LYS A 9 28.54 -2.26 -4.38
C LYS A 9 27.77 -0.96 -4.17
N ARG A 10 28.14 -0.11 -3.20
CA ARG A 10 27.42 1.14 -2.88
C ARG A 10 27.45 2.15 -4.05
N ASP A 11 28.55 2.20 -4.80
CA ASP A 11 28.69 3.02 -6.02
C ASP A 11 27.65 2.72 -7.11
N ARG A 12 26.92 1.60 -7.02
CA ARG A 12 25.82 1.32 -7.93
C ARG A 12 24.63 2.26 -7.72
N LEU A 13 24.46 2.81 -6.51
CA LEU A 13 23.48 3.86 -6.21
C LEU A 13 23.74 5.11 -7.07
N LEU A 14 25.00 5.45 -7.34
CA LEU A 14 25.40 6.56 -8.25
C LEU A 14 24.99 6.31 -9.71
N LYS A 15 24.64 5.06 -10.08
CA LYS A 15 24.18 4.69 -11.42
C LYS A 15 22.67 4.80 -11.56
N TYR A 16 21.94 5.04 -10.47
CA TYR A 16 20.49 5.15 -10.45
C TYR A 16 19.97 6.38 -11.23
N LYS A 17 18.71 6.35 -11.63
CA LYS A 17 17.92 7.47 -12.14
C LYS A 17 16.44 7.10 -12.01
N TYR A 18 15.65 7.93 -11.35
CA TYR A 18 14.19 7.80 -11.32
C TYR A 18 13.58 7.95 -12.72
N SER A 19 12.56 7.14 -13.01
CA SER A 19 11.84 7.17 -14.29
C SER A 19 10.41 6.71 -14.06
N SER A 20 9.44 7.58 -14.34
CA SER A 20 8.01 7.31 -14.16
C SER A 20 7.23 7.79 -15.37
N THR A 21 6.29 6.98 -15.86
CA THR A 21 5.32 7.39 -16.89
C THR A 21 3.95 7.50 -16.24
N ASP A 22 3.51 8.74 -15.96
CA ASP A 22 2.16 9.01 -15.47
C ASP A 22 1.20 9.27 -16.63
N LEU A 23 0.19 8.40 -16.76
CA LEU A 23 -0.89 8.53 -17.73
C LEU A 23 -2.24 8.88 -17.08
N SER A 24 -2.31 8.99 -15.75
CA SER A 24 -3.54 9.30 -15.01
C SER A 24 -4.08 10.68 -15.39
N LEU A 25 -5.30 10.70 -15.92
CA LEU A 25 -6.00 11.95 -16.28
C LEU A 25 -6.36 12.75 -15.02
N THR A 26 -6.71 12.06 -13.93
CA THR A 26 -7.08 12.70 -12.65
C THR A 26 -5.85 13.30 -11.98
N SER A 27 -4.73 12.59 -11.96
CA SER A 27 -3.42 13.12 -11.57
C SER A 27 -3.11 14.38 -12.38
N LYS A 28 -3.09 14.27 -13.71
CA LYS A 28 -2.60 15.33 -14.60
C LYS A 28 -3.43 16.63 -14.55
N TYR A 29 -4.76 16.52 -14.56
CA TYR A 29 -5.63 17.69 -14.74
C TYR A 29 -6.34 18.16 -13.47
N VAL A 30 -6.50 17.31 -12.44
CA VAL A 30 -7.24 17.67 -11.21
C VAL A 30 -6.29 17.78 -10.01
N LEU A 31 -5.53 16.72 -9.72
CA LEU A 31 -4.74 16.67 -8.48
C LEU A 31 -3.39 17.39 -8.58
N ASN A 32 -2.68 17.36 -9.72
CA ASN A 32 -1.42 18.08 -9.87
C ASN A 32 -1.53 19.60 -9.60
N PRO A 33 -2.55 20.33 -10.10
CA PRO A 33 -2.80 21.73 -9.73
C PRO A 33 -3.04 21.94 -8.22
N PHE A 34 -3.65 20.98 -7.54
CA PHE A 34 -3.84 21.00 -6.09
C PHE A 34 -2.53 20.71 -5.33
N TRP A 35 -1.84 19.62 -5.66
CA TRP A 35 -0.57 19.22 -5.05
C TRP A 35 0.55 20.25 -5.25
N ASN A 36 0.58 20.94 -6.40
CA ASN A 36 1.51 22.03 -6.65
C ASN A 36 1.27 23.25 -5.74
N LYS A 37 0.03 23.45 -5.24
CA LYS A 37 -0.28 24.45 -4.21
C LYS A 37 0.00 23.89 -2.80
N LEU A 38 -0.39 22.63 -2.53
CA LEU A 38 -0.24 21.97 -1.24
C LEU A 38 1.24 21.89 -0.79
N VAL A 39 2.17 21.58 -1.70
CA VAL A 39 3.60 21.50 -1.38
C VAL A 39 4.15 22.83 -0.86
N LEU A 40 3.59 23.98 -1.27
CA LEU A 40 4.04 25.30 -0.80
C LEU A 40 3.73 25.54 0.69
N VAL A 41 2.75 24.84 1.26
CA VAL A 41 2.43 24.88 2.70
C VAL A 41 3.57 24.27 3.53
N PHE A 42 4.36 23.35 2.95
CA PHE A 42 5.45 22.68 3.64
C PHE A 42 6.75 23.52 3.57
N PRO A 43 7.39 23.82 4.72
CA PRO A 43 8.59 24.64 4.76
C PRO A 43 9.78 23.87 4.16
N LYS A 44 10.70 24.59 3.49
CA LYS A 44 11.90 24.00 2.86
C LYS A 44 12.92 23.38 3.83
N SER A 45 12.68 23.46 5.14
CA SER A 45 13.43 22.74 6.17
C SER A 45 12.93 21.31 6.42
N MET A 46 11.70 20.98 6.01
CA MET A 46 11.10 19.65 6.18
C MET A 46 11.55 18.71 5.05
N ALA A 47 12.12 17.57 5.42
CA ALA A 47 12.56 16.54 4.49
C ALA A 47 11.37 15.84 3.80
N PRO A 48 11.48 15.45 2.51
CA PRO A 48 10.46 14.67 1.80
C PRO A 48 9.97 13.47 2.59
N ASN A 49 10.88 12.59 3.03
CA ASN A 49 10.59 11.37 3.80
C ASN A 49 9.79 11.63 5.09
N ALA A 50 9.85 12.83 5.67
CA ALA A 50 9.05 13.19 6.84
C ALA A 50 7.60 13.56 6.48
N ILE A 51 7.33 13.99 5.24
CA ILE A 51 5.98 14.20 4.69
C ILE A 51 5.35 12.84 4.39
N THR A 52 6.10 11.93 3.77
CA THR A 52 5.72 10.53 3.53
C THR A 52 5.35 9.81 4.83
N LEU A 53 6.21 9.92 5.86
CA LEU A 53 5.97 9.34 7.18
C LEU A 53 4.77 9.97 7.90
N LEU A 54 4.53 11.28 7.73
CA LEU A 54 3.32 11.94 8.22
C LEU A 54 2.07 11.36 7.54
N GLY A 55 2.11 11.14 6.23
CA GLY A 55 1.04 10.45 5.49
C GLY A 55 0.74 9.07 6.06
N LEU A 56 1.75 8.20 6.15
CA LEU A 56 1.60 6.85 6.71
C LEU A 56 1.07 6.86 8.16
N SER A 57 1.44 7.86 8.95
CA SER A 57 0.94 8.04 10.31
C SER A 57 -0.58 8.25 10.38
N LEU A 58 -1.19 8.90 9.37
CA LEU A 58 -2.65 9.05 9.30
C LEU A 58 -3.36 7.71 9.04
N ILE A 59 -2.75 6.83 8.24
CA ILE A 59 -3.25 5.46 8.02
C ILE A 59 -3.14 4.62 9.30
N PHE A 60 -2.02 4.72 10.03
CA PHE A 60 -1.87 4.08 11.33
C PHE A 60 -2.90 4.59 12.35
N LEU A 61 -3.17 5.90 12.41
CA LEU A 61 -4.21 6.46 13.28
C LEU A 61 -5.60 5.92 12.91
N ASN A 62 -5.95 5.87 11.62
CA ASN A 62 -7.20 5.28 11.15
C ASN A 62 -7.29 3.78 11.52
N PHE A 63 -6.23 2.99 11.32
CA PHE A 63 -6.21 1.58 11.70
C PHE A 63 -6.31 1.36 13.23
N ILE A 64 -5.60 2.14 14.04
CA ILE A 64 -5.72 2.12 15.50
C ILE A 64 -7.14 2.50 15.93
N SER A 65 -7.78 3.45 15.25
CA SER A 65 -9.17 3.82 15.52
C SER A 65 -10.17 2.73 15.11
N LEU A 66 -9.92 1.99 14.02
CA LEU A 66 -10.68 0.77 13.70
C LEU A 66 -10.57 -0.25 14.84
N LEU A 67 -9.35 -0.54 15.32
CA LEU A 67 -9.16 -1.45 16.45
C LEU A 67 -9.82 -0.95 17.75
N TYR A 68 -9.87 0.37 17.98
CA TYR A 68 -10.49 0.96 19.17
C TYR A 68 -12.03 0.87 19.15
N TYR A 69 -12.67 1.03 17.99
CA TYR A 69 -14.13 1.07 17.87
C TYR A 69 -14.78 -0.22 17.33
N ASN A 70 -14.02 -1.06 16.62
CA ASN A 70 -14.44 -2.36 16.12
C ASN A 70 -13.25 -3.35 16.13
N PRO A 71 -12.75 -3.74 17.31
CA PRO A 71 -11.62 -4.67 17.47
C PRO A 71 -11.89 -6.07 16.89
N THR A 72 -13.15 -6.44 16.73
CA THR A 72 -13.61 -7.75 16.24
C THR A 72 -13.70 -7.83 14.72
N MET A 73 -13.63 -6.70 14.00
CA MET A 73 -14.10 -6.60 12.61
C MET A 73 -15.53 -7.14 12.41
N SER A 74 -16.39 -6.90 13.41
CA SER A 74 -17.83 -7.16 13.36
C SER A 74 -18.48 -6.42 12.19
N VAL A 75 -19.44 -7.09 11.55
CA VAL A 75 -20.21 -6.58 10.41
C VAL A 75 -21.52 -5.96 10.86
N GLY A 76 -22.08 -5.07 10.03
CA GLY A 76 -23.46 -4.61 10.15
C GLY A 76 -24.48 -5.68 9.74
N TYR A 77 -25.75 -5.28 9.65
CA TYR A 77 -26.80 -6.18 9.15
C TYR A 77 -26.44 -6.75 7.77
N LYS A 78 -26.73 -8.04 7.56
CA LYS A 78 -26.54 -8.74 6.29
C LYS A 78 -27.80 -9.55 5.92
N PRO A 79 -28.21 -9.55 4.64
CA PRO A 79 -29.28 -10.42 4.13
C PRO A 79 -28.99 -11.91 4.38
N LEU A 80 -30.04 -12.72 4.49
CA LEU A 80 -29.93 -14.16 4.80
C LEU A 80 -29.09 -14.99 3.82
N HIS A 81 -28.90 -14.51 2.58
CA HIS A 81 -28.09 -15.18 1.56
C HIS A 81 -26.62 -14.73 1.55
N VAL A 82 -26.26 -13.66 2.28
CA VAL A 82 -24.89 -13.15 2.36
C VAL A 82 -24.16 -13.79 3.55
N SER A 83 -22.94 -14.26 3.33
CA SER A 83 -22.12 -14.82 4.42
C SER A 83 -21.81 -13.74 5.47
N LYS A 84 -22.12 -14.03 6.74
CA LYS A 84 -21.92 -13.10 7.87
C LYS A 84 -20.45 -12.84 8.25
N GLY A 85 -19.49 -13.53 7.62
CA GLY A 85 -18.12 -13.61 8.13
C GLY A 85 -18.01 -14.56 9.32
N GLY A 86 -16.86 -14.53 10.02
CA GLY A 86 -16.65 -15.26 11.26
C GLY A 86 -17.55 -14.77 12.40
N ALA A 87 -17.94 -15.68 13.30
CA ALA A 87 -18.63 -15.35 14.55
C ALA A 87 -17.62 -14.98 15.65
N TRP A 88 -18.12 -14.35 16.71
CA TRP A 88 -17.35 -13.59 17.71
C TRP A 88 -16.33 -14.40 18.55
N ASP A 89 -15.11 -13.87 18.68
CA ASP A 89 -14.17 -14.08 19.81
C ASP A 89 -13.28 -12.83 20.01
N PRO A 90 -13.34 -12.15 21.19
CA PRO A 90 -12.69 -10.88 21.45
C PRO A 90 -11.23 -11.03 21.93
N LEU A 91 -10.31 -11.25 20.99
CA LEU A 91 -8.86 -11.26 21.22
C LEU A 91 -8.40 -12.38 22.19
N PHE A 92 -8.90 -13.60 21.93
CA PHE A 92 -8.42 -14.92 22.39
C PHE A 92 -8.84 -15.36 23.81
N PRO A 93 -9.85 -16.24 23.92
CA PRO A 93 -9.65 -17.56 24.55
C PRO A 93 -10.50 -18.70 23.93
N PRO A 94 -9.98 -19.94 23.85
CA PRO A 94 -9.99 -20.80 25.05
C PRO A 94 -8.63 -21.47 25.28
N THR A 95 -7.96 -21.29 26.43
CA THR A 95 -8.45 -21.54 27.79
C THR A 95 -7.94 -20.52 28.83
N ALA A 96 -8.51 -20.54 30.03
CA ALA A 96 -8.14 -19.69 31.17
C ALA A 96 -7.03 -20.33 32.05
N PRO A 97 -6.46 -19.67 33.08
CA PRO A 97 -6.63 -18.28 33.51
C PRO A 97 -5.27 -17.53 33.66
N HIS A 98 -4.27 -17.80 32.81
CA HIS A 98 -2.92 -17.24 33.00
C HIS A 98 -2.69 -15.90 32.27
N SER A 99 -2.50 -14.84 33.05
CA SER A 99 -2.14 -13.50 32.57
C SER A 99 -0.70 -13.46 32.05
N SER A 100 -0.49 -13.73 30.76
CA SER A 100 0.80 -13.50 30.10
C SER A 100 1.11 -12.00 30.02
N ALA A 101 2.40 -11.64 30.01
CA ALA A 101 2.83 -10.24 29.92
C ALA A 101 2.36 -9.53 28.64
N LEU A 102 2.07 -10.27 27.56
CA LEU A 102 1.46 -9.72 26.34
C LEU A 102 -0.05 -9.40 26.51
N SER A 103 -0.74 -10.11 27.40
CA SER A 103 -2.19 -9.90 27.59
C SER A 103 -2.52 -8.56 28.24
N SER A 104 -1.63 -8.00 29.06
CA SER A 104 -1.83 -6.70 29.72
C SER A 104 -1.73 -5.53 28.74
N TRP A 105 -0.83 -5.60 27.74
CA TRP A 105 -0.65 -4.56 26.72
C TRP A 105 -1.91 -4.31 25.88
N PHE A 106 -2.70 -5.35 25.63
CA PHE A 106 -3.96 -5.28 24.88
C PHE A 106 -5.22 -5.33 25.78
N SER A 107 -5.08 -5.04 27.08
CA SER A 107 -6.20 -4.98 28.03
C SER A 107 -7.27 -3.95 27.63
N TRP A 108 -6.86 -2.79 27.11
CA TRP A 108 -7.76 -1.71 26.67
C TRP A 108 -8.64 -2.09 25.47
N LEU A 109 -8.14 -2.94 24.55
CA LEU A 109 -8.95 -3.48 23.46
C LEU A 109 -10.01 -4.47 23.97
N ARG A 110 -9.62 -5.35 24.91
CA ARG A 110 -10.51 -6.41 25.43
C ARG A 110 -11.74 -5.86 26.16
N GLY A 111 -11.62 -4.74 26.87
CA GLY A 111 -12.76 -4.07 27.49
C GLY A 111 -13.82 -3.64 26.45
N ARG A 112 -13.39 -2.89 25.42
CA ARG A 112 -14.29 -2.42 24.35
C ARG A 112 -14.79 -3.51 23.42
N ALA A 113 -14.04 -4.59 23.23
CA ALA A 113 -14.46 -5.72 22.39
C ALA A 113 -15.70 -6.48 22.92
N HIS A 114 -15.98 -6.36 24.24
CA HIS A 114 -17.20 -6.88 24.85
C HIS A 114 -18.38 -5.89 24.74
N GLU A 115 -18.11 -4.58 24.68
CA GLU A 115 -19.13 -3.53 24.49
C GLU A 115 -19.57 -3.39 23.02
N ALA A 116 -18.64 -3.59 22.08
CA ALA A 116 -18.84 -3.48 20.63
C ALA A 116 -19.22 -4.81 19.94
N ALA A 117 -19.67 -5.81 20.70
CA ALA A 117 -20.15 -7.06 20.15
C ALA A 117 -21.33 -6.82 19.17
N ASP A 118 -21.35 -7.59 18.08
CA ASP A 118 -22.41 -7.59 17.06
C ASP A 118 -22.76 -6.24 16.38
N GLN A 119 -21.87 -5.24 16.43
CA GLN A 119 -22.06 -3.94 15.77
C GLN A 119 -20.93 -3.58 14.80
N ALA A 120 -21.28 -2.92 13.70
CA ALA A 120 -20.33 -2.33 12.77
C ALA A 120 -19.57 -1.14 13.41
N ALA A 121 -18.48 -0.69 12.77
CA ALA A 121 -17.77 0.49 13.29
C ALA A 121 -18.65 1.76 13.18
N PRO A 122 -18.57 2.71 14.14
CA PRO A 122 -19.37 3.92 14.12
C PRO A 122 -19.20 4.71 12.83
N ARG A 123 -20.32 5.09 12.20
CA ARG A 123 -20.31 5.64 10.83
C ARG A 123 -19.39 6.84 10.60
N TRP A 124 -19.21 7.71 11.59
CA TRP A 124 -18.31 8.86 11.49
C TRP A 124 -16.83 8.48 11.27
N LEU A 125 -16.44 7.27 11.68
CA LEU A 125 -15.08 6.74 11.54
C LEU A 125 -14.68 6.60 10.06
N TYR A 126 -15.63 6.24 9.20
CA TYR A 126 -15.37 6.14 7.77
C TYR A 126 -15.13 7.51 7.10
N TRP A 127 -15.60 8.62 7.69
CA TRP A 127 -15.19 9.95 7.24
C TRP A 127 -13.72 10.26 7.60
N THR A 128 -13.20 9.76 8.73
CA THR A 128 -11.75 9.90 9.04
C THR A 128 -10.91 8.97 8.16
N PHE A 129 -11.45 7.80 7.78
CA PHE A 129 -10.80 6.92 6.79
C PHE A 129 -10.70 7.61 5.42
N ALA A 130 -11.79 8.22 4.93
CA ALA A 130 -11.80 9.00 3.69
C ALA A 130 -10.78 10.16 3.74
N ALA A 131 -10.85 11.00 4.78
CA ALA A 131 -9.97 12.16 4.93
C ALA A 131 -8.49 11.75 5.08
N GLY A 132 -8.20 10.73 5.89
CA GLY A 132 -6.83 10.27 6.15
C GLY A 132 -6.21 9.55 4.95
N LEU A 133 -6.98 8.82 4.15
CA LEU A 133 -6.47 8.18 2.92
C LEU A 133 -6.28 9.21 1.78
N PHE A 134 -7.17 10.18 1.63
CA PHE A 134 -6.96 11.29 0.70
C PHE A 134 -5.74 12.15 1.09
N ALA A 135 -5.56 12.39 2.40
CA ALA A 135 -4.39 13.06 2.93
C ALA A 135 -3.11 12.24 2.71
N TYR A 136 -3.13 10.91 2.93
CA TYR A 136 -2.01 10.02 2.60
C TYR A 136 -1.55 10.21 1.15
N GLN A 137 -2.45 10.01 0.18
CA GLN A 137 -2.19 10.17 -1.26
C GLN A 137 -1.64 11.58 -1.59
N SER A 138 -2.11 12.59 -0.88
CA SER A 138 -1.72 13.98 -1.13
C SER A 138 -0.40 14.39 -0.46
N LEU A 139 0.08 13.61 0.51
CA LEU A 139 1.37 13.79 1.20
C LEU A 139 2.49 12.99 0.50
N ASP A 140 2.15 11.78 0.06
CA ASP A 140 2.84 10.94 -0.93
C ASP A 140 3.17 11.75 -2.21
N ALA A 141 2.15 12.17 -2.97
CA ALA A 141 2.34 12.83 -4.27
C ALA A 141 3.02 14.21 -4.24
N ILE A 142 3.23 14.81 -3.04
CA ILE A 142 4.03 16.03 -2.87
C ILE A 142 5.45 15.77 -2.37
N ASP A 143 5.83 14.57 -1.91
CA ASP A 143 7.16 14.33 -1.33
C ASP A 143 8.26 14.53 -2.39
N GLY A 144 8.07 14.00 -3.60
CA GLY A 144 8.96 14.20 -4.74
C GLY A 144 8.92 15.64 -5.27
N LYS A 145 7.80 16.36 -5.08
CA LYS A 145 7.71 17.80 -5.39
C LYS A 145 8.54 18.61 -4.38
N GLN A 146 8.46 18.27 -3.10
CA GLN A 146 9.31 18.85 -2.05
C GLN A 146 10.78 18.53 -2.34
N ALA A 147 11.12 17.29 -2.68
CA ALA A 147 12.49 16.88 -3.01
C ALA A 147 13.10 17.69 -4.16
N ARG A 148 12.29 18.08 -5.15
CA ARG A 148 12.68 18.98 -6.25
C ARG A 148 12.79 20.46 -5.83
N ARG A 149 11.98 20.93 -4.88
CA ARG A 149 12.06 22.29 -4.28
C ARG A 149 13.25 22.47 -3.32
N THR A 150 13.62 21.42 -2.59
CA THR A 150 14.73 21.39 -1.62
C THR A 150 16.05 20.95 -2.25
N GLY A 151 16.00 20.34 -3.45
CA GLY A 151 17.17 19.76 -4.11
C GLY A 151 17.67 18.47 -3.47
N THR A 152 16.80 17.72 -2.77
CA THR A 152 17.16 16.48 -2.04
C THR A 152 16.69 15.19 -2.72
N SER A 153 16.22 15.25 -3.97
CA SER A 153 15.83 14.05 -4.75
C SER A 153 16.95 13.00 -4.84
N GLY A 154 16.61 11.74 -4.63
CA GLY A 154 17.57 10.63 -4.65
C GLY A 154 16.93 9.26 -4.36
N PRO A 155 17.69 8.16 -4.45
CA PRO A 155 17.19 6.79 -4.28
C PRO A 155 16.64 6.48 -2.87
N LEU A 156 16.92 7.35 -1.89
CA LEU A 156 16.37 7.22 -0.52
C LEU A 156 14.89 7.65 -0.44
N GLY A 157 14.41 8.52 -1.33
CA GLY A 157 13.01 8.96 -1.33
C GLY A 157 12.10 7.79 -1.72
N GLU A 158 12.20 7.36 -2.98
CA GLU A 158 11.53 6.21 -3.57
C GLU A 158 11.54 4.94 -2.68
N LEU A 159 12.70 4.55 -2.12
CA LEU A 159 12.77 3.38 -1.24
C LEU A 159 11.90 3.54 0.01
N PHE A 160 11.87 4.75 0.58
CA PHE A 160 11.11 5.08 1.78
C PHE A 160 9.61 5.21 1.45
N ASP A 161 9.31 5.83 0.32
CA ASP A 161 7.97 6.11 -0.21
C ASP A 161 7.22 4.84 -0.59
N HIS A 162 7.68 4.12 -1.61
CA HIS A 162 7.16 2.79 -1.96
C HIS A 162 7.25 1.81 -0.76
N GLY A 163 8.16 2.07 0.19
CA GLY A 163 8.30 1.32 1.43
C GLY A 163 7.20 1.57 2.46
N CYS A 164 6.72 2.81 2.57
CA CYS A 164 5.52 3.19 3.32
C CYS A 164 4.27 2.64 2.62
N ASP A 165 4.23 2.72 1.30
CA ASP A 165 3.06 2.32 0.51
C ASP A 165 2.81 0.81 0.55
N ALA A 166 3.88 0.00 0.59
CA ALA A 166 3.79 -1.43 0.83
C ALA A 166 3.23 -1.81 2.23
N LEU A 167 3.38 -0.96 3.26
CA LEU A 167 2.73 -1.14 4.56
C LEU A 167 1.26 -0.68 4.51
N ASN A 168 1.03 0.50 3.92
CA ASN A 168 -0.31 1.05 3.67
C ASN A 168 -1.21 0.05 2.94
N THR A 169 -0.68 -0.68 1.95
CA THR A 169 -1.38 -1.70 1.15
C THR A 169 -2.20 -2.68 2.02
N THR A 170 -1.64 -3.17 3.13
CA THR A 170 -2.35 -4.08 4.04
C THR A 170 -3.30 -3.35 4.99
N LEU A 171 -2.90 -2.20 5.54
CA LEU A 171 -3.74 -1.42 6.46
C LEU A 171 -5.00 -0.87 5.77
N GLY A 172 -4.82 -0.27 4.59
CA GLY A 172 -5.88 0.20 3.70
C GLY A 172 -6.82 -0.92 3.25
N CYS A 173 -6.31 -2.14 3.01
CA CYS A 173 -7.16 -3.30 2.74
C CYS A 173 -8.06 -3.67 3.93
N LEU A 174 -7.54 -3.66 5.17
CA LEU A 174 -8.33 -3.97 6.37
C LEU A 174 -9.39 -2.86 6.66
N LEU A 175 -9.02 -1.60 6.47
CA LEU A 175 -9.96 -0.46 6.55
C LEU A 175 -11.07 -0.60 5.49
N THR A 176 -10.72 -0.94 4.25
CA THR A 176 -11.66 -1.16 3.13
C THR A 176 -12.59 -2.35 3.40
N ALA A 177 -12.06 -3.45 3.91
CA ALA A 177 -12.84 -4.63 4.27
C ALA A 177 -13.85 -4.37 5.40
N SER A 178 -13.54 -3.46 6.34
CA SER A 178 -14.53 -2.95 7.29
C SER A 178 -15.61 -2.12 6.58
N ALA A 179 -15.22 -1.23 5.68
CA ALA A 179 -16.14 -0.29 5.02
C ALA A 179 -17.12 -0.95 4.03
N LEU A 180 -16.69 -2.01 3.34
CA LEU A 180 -17.49 -2.85 2.44
C LEU A 180 -18.24 -3.99 3.17
N ASN A 181 -18.21 -3.99 4.51
CA ASN A 181 -18.85 -4.99 5.36
C ASN A 181 -18.37 -6.44 5.12
N LEU A 182 -17.12 -6.65 4.68
CA LEU A 182 -16.58 -7.99 4.38
C LEU A 182 -16.23 -8.77 5.66
N GLY A 183 -15.86 -8.07 6.73
CA GLY A 183 -15.53 -8.63 8.04
C GLY A 183 -14.42 -9.69 8.00
N LEU A 184 -14.52 -10.67 8.90
CA LEU A 184 -13.60 -11.82 8.97
C LEU A 184 -14.01 -12.92 7.97
N SER A 185 -13.62 -12.78 6.70
CA SER A 185 -14.07 -13.66 5.61
C SER A 185 -13.02 -13.89 4.52
N TRP A 186 -13.21 -14.93 3.71
CA TRP A 186 -12.38 -15.21 2.54
C TRP A 186 -12.40 -14.08 1.50
N TRP A 187 -13.43 -13.21 1.47
CA TRP A 187 -13.41 -12.01 0.62
C TRP A 187 -12.39 -10.98 1.10
N THR A 188 -12.22 -10.80 2.41
CA THR A 188 -11.14 -9.97 2.98
C THR A 188 -9.76 -10.54 2.65
N VAL A 189 -9.60 -11.87 2.68
CA VAL A 189 -8.36 -12.55 2.27
C VAL A 189 -8.09 -12.35 0.78
N ALA A 190 -9.09 -12.56 -0.07
CA ALA A 190 -8.98 -12.36 -1.51
C ALA A 190 -8.64 -10.91 -1.85
N SER A 191 -9.23 -9.94 -1.15
CA SER A 191 -8.90 -8.51 -1.26
C SER A 191 -7.44 -8.23 -0.89
N LEU A 192 -6.95 -8.80 0.23
CA LEU A 192 -5.56 -8.64 0.66
C LEU A 192 -4.58 -9.24 -0.36
N VAL A 193 -4.87 -10.43 -0.88
CA VAL A 193 -4.08 -11.05 -1.96
C VAL A 193 -4.11 -10.22 -3.23
N ALA A 194 -5.28 -9.71 -3.63
CA ALA A 194 -5.45 -8.89 -4.83
C ALA A 194 -4.69 -7.56 -4.74
N THR A 195 -4.81 -6.84 -3.63
CA THR A 195 -4.13 -5.54 -3.44
C THR A 195 -2.61 -5.73 -3.34
N ASN A 196 -2.15 -6.75 -2.60
CA ASN A 196 -0.73 -7.11 -2.54
C ASN A 196 -0.20 -7.55 -3.91
N MET A 197 -0.99 -8.29 -4.72
CA MET A 197 -0.60 -8.67 -6.08
C MET A 197 -0.48 -7.44 -6.98
N ASN A 198 -1.45 -6.53 -6.94
CA ASN A 198 -1.47 -5.32 -7.75
C ASN A 198 -0.20 -4.49 -7.56
N PHE A 199 0.16 -4.22 -6.30
CA PHE A 199 1.34 -3.42 -5.96
C PHE A 199 2.65 -4.15 -6.30
N TYR A 200 2.77 -5.45 -6.01
CA TYR A 200 3.96 -6.23 -6.35
C TYR A 200 4.17 -6.39 -7.87
N LEU A 201 3.10 -6.44 -8.67
CA LEU A 201 3.20 -6.48 -10.13
C LEU A 201 3.80 -5.19 -10.69
N THR A 202 3.36 -4.02 -10.20
CA THR A 202 3.93 -2.73 -10.59
C THR A 202 5.40 -2.60 -10.15
N THR A 203 5.78 -3.08 -8.95
CA THR A 203 7.20 -3.15 -8.53
C THR A 203 8.03 -4.13 -9.38
N TRP A 204 7.44 -5.26 -9.79
CA TRP A 204 8.08 -6.25 -10.66
C TRP A 204 8.24 -5.74 -12.09
N GLU A 205 7.28 -4.96 -12.58
CA GLU A 205 7.37 -4.25 -13.85
C GLU A 205 8.54 -3.26 -13.82
N GLU A 206 8.54 -2.33 -12.86
CA GLU A 206 9.60 -1.33 -12.66
C GLU A 206 11.01 -1.97 -12.61
N TYR A 207 11.18 -3.09 -11.89
CA TYR A 207 12.45 -3.81 -11.85
C TYR A 207 12.93 -4.32 -13.23
N HIS A 208 12.00 -4.63 -14.15
CA HIS A 208 12.29 -5.18 -15.49
C HIS A 208 12.30 -4.15 -16.62
N THR A 209 11.52 -3.08 -16.50
CA THR A 209 11.43 -1.98 -17.48
C THR A 209 12.45 -0.88 -17.17
N GLY A 210 12.77 -0.70 -15.89
CA GLY A 210 13.46 0.48 -15.39
C GLY A 210 12.62 1.75 -15.45
N THR A 211 11.29 1.63 -15.37
CA THR A 211 10.34 2.74 -15.32
C THR A 211 9.04 2.33 -14.63
N LEU A 212 8.59 3.12 -13.67
CA LEU A 212 7.30 2.97 -13.02
C LEU A 212 6.18 3.41 -13.99
N PHE A 213 5.18 2.55 -14.24
CA PHE A 213 4.02 2.91 -15.07
C PHE A 213 2.78 3.14 -14.21
N LEU A 214 2.22 4.35 -14.29
CA LEU A 214 0.95 4.70 -13.63
C LEU A 214 -0.14 4.74 -14.70
N SER A 215 -1.00 3.72 -14.71
CA SER A 215 -2.02 3.52 -15.74
C SER A 215 -3.03 4.68 -15.82
N ALA A 216 -3.47 5.01 -17.03
CA ALA A 216 -4.53 5.99 -17.28
C ALA A 216 -5.91 5.59 -16.72
N PHE A 217 -6.10 4.30 -16.46
CA PHE A 217 -7.32 3.72 -15.90
C PHE A 217 -6.93 2.66 -14.87
N SER A 218 -7.53 2.70 -13.68
CA SER A 218 -7.11 1.89 -12.51
C SER A 218 -5.64 2.10 -12.09
N GLY A 219 -5.06 3.27 -12.35
CA GLY A 219 -3.80 3.69 -11.72
C GLY A 219 -3.96 3.93 -10.21
N PRO A 220 -2.86 4.06 -9.44
CA PRO A 220 -2.93 4.26 -7.98
C PRO A 220 -3.76 5.48 -7.56
N VAL A 221 -3.76 6.54 -8.37
CA VAL A 221 -4.51 7.77 -8.11
C VAL A 221 -6.02 7.52 -8.15
N GLU A 222 -6.53 7.02 -9.27
CA GLU A 222 -7.93 6.63 -9.44
C GLU A 222 -8.36 5.55 -8.43
N GLY A 223 -7.51 4.54 -8.20
CA GLY A 223 -7.78 3.44 -7.27
C GLY A 223 -7.96 3.93 -5.82
N ILE A 224 -7.07 4.80 -5.33
CA ILE A 224 -7.20 5.37 -3.98
C ILE A 224 -8.42 6.31 -3.89
N LEU A 225 -8.68 7.14 -4.90
CA LEU A 225 -9.87 8.00 -4.92
C LEU A 225 -11.18 7.19 -4.89
N LEU A 226 -11.22 6.01 -5.54
CA LEU A 226 -12.34 5.09 -5.46
C LEU A 226 -12.57 4.60 -4.01
N ILE A 227 -11.51 4.27 -3.27
CA ILE A 227 -11.60 3.87 -1.85
C ILE A 227 -12.00 5.05 -0.95
N VAL A 228 -11.51 6.26 -1.21
CA VAL A 228 -11.99 7.48 -0.53
C VAL A 228 -13.49 7.69 -0.79
N GLY A 229 -13.97 7.39 -2.00
CA GLY A 229 -15.40 7.33 -2.34
C GLY A 229 -16.17 6.28 -1.54
N VAL A 230 -15.66 5.05 -1.47
CA VAL A 230 -16.24 3.96 -0.65
C VAL A 230 -16.39 4.41 0.81
N PHE A 231 -15.30 4.89 1.43
CA PHE A 231 -15.30 5.39 2.81
C PHE A 231 -16.30 6.54 3.03
N THR A 232 -16.37 7.49 2.09
CA THR A 232 -17.32 8.60 2.16
C THR A 232 -18.78 8.12 2.14
N ILE A 233 -19.11 7.20 1.23
CA ILE A 233 -20.43 6.58 1.12
C ILE A 233 -20.76 5.78 2.40
N THR A 234 -19.82 4.98 2.91
CA THR A 234 -20.01 4.21 4.15
C THR A 234 -20.30 5.13 5.35
N GLY A 235 -19.68 6.31 5.45
CA GLY A 235 -20.05 7.28 6.49
C GLY A 235 -21.48 7.82 6.36
N PHE A 236 -21.93 8.08 5.12
CA PHE A 236 -23.30 8.54 4.84
C PHE A 236 -24.37 7.45 4.86
N LYS A 237 -24.02 6.16 4.81
CA LYS A 237 -25.00 5.06 4.69
C LYS A 237 -24.88 3.94 5.72
N GLY A 238 -23.68 3.65 6.25
CA GLY A 238 -23.36 2.45 7.03
C GLY A 238 -22.73 1.35 6.16
N PRO A 239 -21.87 0.45 6.70
CA PRO A 239 -21.31 -0.67 5.94
C PRO A 239 -22.37 -1.59 5.34
N GLU A 240 -23.48 -1.80 6.04
CA GLU A 240 -24.65 -2.60 5.63
C GLU A 240 -25.25 -2.15 4.28
N PHE A 241 -24.99 -0.91 3.85
CA PHE A 241 -25.37 -0.42 2.52
C PHE A 241 -24.73 -1.24 1.38
N TRP A 242 -23.50 -1.74 1.57
CA TRP A 242 -22.80 -2.48 0.52
C TRP A 242 -23.33 -3.90 0.32
N ASP A 243 -24.11 -4.42 1.26
CA ASP A 243 -24.87 -5.66 1.09
C ASP A 243 -26.25 -5.44 0.43
N THR A 244 -26.59 -4.19 0.05
CA THR A 244 -27.77 -3.89 -0.77
C THR A 244 -27.53 -4.31 -2.22
N GLY A 245 -28.54 -4.88 -2.86
CA GLY A 245 -28.46 -5.28 -4.26
C GLY A 245 -28.57 -4.11 -5.27
N VAL A 246 -27.92 -4.27 -6.43
CA VAL A 246 -27.88 -3.27 -7.51
C VAL A 246 -29.25 -2.88 -8.06
N LEU A 247 -30.17 -3.83 -8.27
CA LEU A 247 -31.52 -3.55 -8.75
C LEU A 247 -32.34 -2.80 -7.70
N THR A 248 -32.21 -3.16 -6.42
CA THR A 248 -32.83 -2.42 -5.30
C THR A 248 -32.32 -0.98 -5.25
N VAL A 249 -31.02 -0.74 -5.41
CA VAL A 249 -30.42 0.61 -5.44
C VAL A 249 -30.88 1.43 -6.65
N LEU A 250 -31.14 0.79 -7.79
CA LEU A 250 -31.69 1.42 -8.99
C LEU A 250 -33.23 1.57 -8.97
N GLY A 251 -33.92 1.07 -7.95
CA GLY A 251 -35.39 1.04 -7.87
C GLY A 251 -36.06 0.04 -8.83
N LEU A 252 -35.30 -0.87 -9.44
CA LEU A 252 -35.73 -1.80 -10.47
C LEU A 252 -36.22 -3.13 -9.87
N HIS A 253 -37.22 -3.05 -8.99
CA HIS A 253 -37.59 -4.18 -8.15
C HIS A 253 -38.12 -5.39 -8.96
N PRO A 254 -37.65 -6.64 -8.70
CA PRO A 254 -38.09 -7.82 -9.44
C PRO A 254 -39.59 -8.18 -9.35
N SER A 255 -40.38 -7.51 -8.48
CA SER A 255 -41.84 -7.68 -8.44
C SER A 255 -42.61 -6.74 -9.39
N THR A 256 -41.94 -5.78 -10.03
CA THR A 256 -42.58 -4.78 -10.92
C THR A 256 -42.17 -4.94 -12.38
N ASN A 257 -41.41 -5.98 -12.73
CA ASN A 257 -40.91 -6.21 -14.08
C ASN A 257 -40.57 -7.70 -14.29
N GLU A 258 -41.18 -8.33 -15.29
CA GLU A 258 -41.05 -9.77 -15.56
C GLU A 258 -39.62 -10.20 -15.97
N PHE A 259 -38.88 -9.33 -16.66
CA PHE A 259 -37.48 -9.61 -17.01
C PHE A 259 -36.61 -9.72 -15.75
N PHE A 260 -36.70 -8.77 -14.83
CA PHE A 260 -36.00 -8.86 -13.53
C PHE A 260 -36.56 -9.98 -12.64
N ALA A 261 -37.84 -10.34 -12.79
CA ALA A 261 -38.41 -11.52 -12.14
C ALA A 261 -37.76 -12.83 -12.63
N SER A 262 -37.48 -12.94 -13.93
CA SER A 262 -36.91 -14.14 -14.58
C SER A 262 -35.42 -14.38 -14.34
N LEU A 263 -34.67 -13.40 -13.79
CA LEU A 263 -33.25 -13.56 -13.53
C LEU A 263 -32.97 -14.71 -12.54
N PRO A 264 -31.96 -15.57 -12.79
CA PRO A 264 -31.60 -16.66 -11.88
C PRO A 264 -31.25 -16.12 -10.48
N PHE A 265 -31.69 -16.80 -9.43
CA PHE A 265 -31.58 -16.34 -8.04
C PHE A 265 -30.18 -15.84 -7.65
N HIS A 266 -29.11 -16.52 -8.08
CA HIS A 266 -27.71 -16.16 -7.78
C HIS A 266 -27.18 -14.89 -8.50
N VAL A 267 -27.93 -14.32 -9.44
CA VAL A 267 -27.64 -13.01 -10.07
C VAL A 267 -28.80 -12.03 -9.92
N LYS A 268 -29.84 -12.40 -9.16
CA LYS A 268 -31.04 -11.60 -8.93
C LYS A 268 -30.78 -10.64 -7.79
N ASP A 269 -30.46 -9.41 -8.14
CA ASP A 269 -30.13 -8.31 -7.22
C ASP A 269 -28.77 -8.48 -6.49
N LEU A 270 -27.69 -8.64 -7.27
CA LEU A 270 -26.31 -8.81 -6.78
C LEU A 270 -25.88 -7.69 -5.79
N PRO A 271 -25.27 -8.03 -4.63
CA PRO A 271 -24.76 -7.05 -3.66
C PRO A 271 -23.70 -6.10 -4.23
N LEU A 272 -23.72 -4.83 -3.78
CA LEU A 272 -22.75 -3.81 -4.19
C LEU A 272 -21.29 -4.16 -3.82
N ASN A 273 -21.03 -4.81 -2.68
CA ASN A 273 -19.68 -5.26 -2.31
C ASN A 273 -19.16 -6.37 -3.23
N ASP A 274 -19.96 -7.39 -3.54
CA ASP A 274 -19.58 -8.41 -4.53
C ASP A 274 -19.33 -7.78 -5.92
N CYS A 275 -20.18 -6.83 -6.35
CA CYS A 275 -19.94 -6.07 -7.58
C CYS A 275 -18.64 -5.25 -7.55
N PHE A 276 -18.31 -4.62 -6.41
CA PHE A 276 -17.06 -3.88 -6.21
C PHE A 276 -15.83 -4.80 -6.29
N LEU A 277 -15.91 -6.01 -5.70
CA LEU A 277 -14.85 -7.00 -5.74
C LEU A 277 -14.63 -7.56 -7.15
N VAL A 278 -15.72 -7.82 -7.90
CA VAL A 278 -15.65 -8.22 -9.32
C VAL A 278 -15.04 -7.10 -10.18
N PHE A 279 -15.45 -5.84 -9.99
CA PHE A 279 -14.83 -4.69 -10.67
C PHE A 279 -13.33 -4.59 -10.38
N SER A 280 -12.93 -4.74 -9.10
CA SER A 280 -11.53 -4.72 -8.67
C SER A 280 -10.71 -5.86 -9.28
N ALA A 281 -11.29 -7.06 -9.38
CA ALA A 281 -10.65 -8.22 -10.04
C ALA A 281 -10.46 -8.00 -11.55
N ILE A 282 -11.39 -7.34 -12.23
CA ILE A 282 -11.27 -6.96 -13.64
C ILE A 282 -10.15 -5.92 -13.82
N GLY A 283 -10.07 -4.89 -12.96
CA GLY A 283 -8.99 -3.91 -12.98
C GLY A 283 -7.60 -4.56 -12.79
N LEU A 284 -7.50 -5.49 -11.83
CA LEU A 284 -6.29 -6.27 -11.58
C LEU A 284 -5.90 -7.18 -12.75
N PHE A 285 -6.87 -7.80 -13.44
CA PHE A 285 -6.60 -8.55 -14.68
C PHE A 285 -5.98 -7.66 -15.76
N PHE A 286 -6.52 -6.45 -15.99
CA PHE A 286 -5.93 -5.51 -16.94
C PHE A 286 -4.53 -5.04 -16.51
N ASN A 287 -4.26 -4.87 -15.21
CA ASN A 287 -2.91 -4.55 -14.71
C ASN A 287 -1.93 -5.72 -14.96
N ILE A 288 -2.32 -6.98 -14.69
CA ILE A 288 -1.51 -8.17 -15.01
C ILE A 288 -1.12 -8.18 -16.50
N VAL A 289 -2.08 -7.95 -17.39
CA VAL A 289 -1.86 -7.93 -18.85
C VAL A 289 -0.95 -6.77 -19.24
N SER A 290 -1.18 -5.56 -18.71
CA SER A 290 -0.38 -4.38 -19.02
C SER A 290 1.08 -4.53 -18.55
N ALA A 291 1.29 -4.89 -17.28
CA ALA A 291 2.63 -5.10 -16.72
C ALA A 291 3.40 -6.20 -17.47
N THR A 292 2.74 -7.32 -17.80
CA THR A 292 3.36 -8.40 -18.59
C THR A 292 3.74 -7.94 -20.00
N HIS A 293 2.90 -7.13 -20.63
CA HIS A 293 3.16 -6.55 -21.95
C HIS A 293 4.29 -5.52 -21.93
N ASN A 294 4.34 -4.63 -20.94
CA ASN A 294 5.40 -3.63 -20.82
C ASN A 294 6.76 -4.27 -20.53
N VAL A 295 6.79 -5.34 -19.71
CA VAL A 295 7.99 -6.18 -19.52
C VAL A 295 8.38 -6.94 -20.80
N TYR A 296 7.42 -7.45 -21.59
CA TYR A 296 7.71 -8.01 -22.91
C TYR A 296 8.34 -6.97 -23.87
N LEU A 297 7.87 -5.72 -23.80
CA LEU A 297 8.40 -4.61 -24.59
C LEU A 297 9.76 -4.08 -24.11
N SER A 298 10.18 -4.32 -22.86
CA SER A 298 11.54 -3.97 -22.39
C SER A 298 12.62 -5.00 -22.80
N LEU A 299 12.23 -6.22 -23.17
CA LEU A 299 13.17 -7.26 -23.64
C LEU A 299 13.79 -6.89 -25.01
N PRO A 300 15.08 -7.21 -25.26
CA PRO A 300 15.74 -6.90 -26.52
C PRO A 300 14.99 -7.49 -27.72
N ALA A 301 14.68 -6.67 -28.73
CA ALA A 301 13.82 -7.04 -29.85
C ALA A 301 14.27 -8.31 -30.59
N SER A 302 15.59 -8.51 -30.75
CA SER A 302 16.20 -9.71 -31.37
C SER A 302 15.98 -11.02 -30.57
N SER A 303 15.56 -10.93 -29.31
CA SER A 303 15.29 -12.07 -28.41
C SER A 303 13.81 -12.25 -28.08
N ARG A 304 12.94 -11.37 -28.60
CA ARG A 304 11.58 -11.16 -28.10
C ARG A 304 10.61 -12.20 -28.67
N ASN A 305 10.23 -13.17 -27.84
CA ASN A 305 9.21 -14.19 -28.11
C ASN A 305 8.50 -14.60 -26.80
N ILE A 306 7.44 -15.40 -26.86
CA ILE A 306 6.67 -15.75 -25.64
C ILE A 306 7.55 -16.49 -24.60
N ALA A 307 8.47 -17.37 -25.04
CA ALA A 307 9.38 -18.07 -24.12
C ALA A 307 10.38 -17.12 -23.41
N SER A 308 10.69 -15.95 -23.98
CA SER A 308 11.54 -14.95 -23.32
C SER A 308 10.94 -14.38 -22.02
N LEU A 309 9.62 -14.46 -21.85
CA LEU A 309 8.92 -14.07 -20.62
C LEU A 309 9.05 -15.08 -19.46
N VAL A 310 9.52 -16.32 -19.69
CA VAL A 310 9.68 -17.32 -18.63
C VAL A 310 10.60 -16.81 -17.51
N LYS A 311 11.69 -16.10 -17.86
CA LYS A 311 12.66 -15.58 -16.89
C LYS A 311 12.14 -14.37 -16.09
N PRO A 312 11.40 -13.40 -16.68
CA PRO A 312 10.63 -12.43 -15.90
C PRO A 312 9.54 -13.06 -15.02
N ILE A 313 8.68 -13.94 -15.56
CA ILE A 313 7.54 -14.51 -14.83
C ILE A 313 8.00 -15.36 -13.64
N THR A 314 9.06 -16.15 -13.79
CA THR A 314 9.65 -16.92 -12.66
C THR A 314 10.19 -16.05 -11.52
N ARG A 315 10.33 -14.73 -11.69
CA ARG A 315 10.66 -13.79 -10.60
C ARG A 315 9.44 -13.35 -9.77
N LEU A 316 8.22 -13.70 -10.17
CA LEU A 316 7.04 -13.59 -9.31
C LEU A 316 7.01 -14.68 -8.21
N THR A 317 7.86 -15.71 -8.32
CA THR A 317 7.82 -16.89 -7.43
C THR A 317 8.02 -16.62 -5.94
N PRO A 318 8.83 -15.66 -5.43
CA PRO A 318 8.94 -15.45 -3.99
C PRO A 318 7.62 -14.94 -3.39
N TRP A 319 6.98 -13.97 -4.06
CA TRP A 319 5.66 -13.47 -3.68
C TRP A 319 4.59 -14.55 -3.81
N ALA A 320 4.56 -15.29 -4.92
CA ALA A 320 3.57 -16.34 -5.14
C ALA A 320 3.69 -17.49 -4.12
N ALA A 321 4.92 -17.93 -3.81
CA ALA A 321 5.19 -18.93 -2.78
C ALA A 321 4.85 -18.42 -1.37
N HIS A 322 5.09 -17.13 -1.09
CA HIS A 322 4.73 -16.53 0.20
C HIS A 322 3.22 -16.44 0.38
N THR A 323 2.49 -15.97 -0.63
CA THR A 323 1.02 -15.97 -0.69
C THR A 323 0.47 -17.40 -0.55
N ALA A 324 1.03 -18.38 -1.26
CA ALA A 324 0.61 -19.78 -1.15
C ALA A 324 0.86 -20.36 0.26
N ALA A 325 1.98 -20.02 0.90
CA ALA A 325 2.26 -20.41 2.28
C ALA A 325 1.26 -19.78 3.27
N MET A 326 0.99 -18.47 3.16
CA MET A 326 0.04 -17.78 4.04
C MET A 326 -1.40 -18.29 3.85
N VAL A 327 -1.88 -18.44 2.61
CA VAL A 327 -3.20 -19.04 2.33
C VAL A 327 -3.27 -20.50 2.83
N SER A 328 -2.20 -21.28 2.67
CA SER A 328 -2.11 -22.64 3.20
C SER A 328 -2.19 -22.68 4.73
N TRP A 329 -1.47 -21.81 5.42
CA TRP A 329 -1.50 -21.72 6.89
C TRP A 329 -2.90 -21.35 7.36
N LEU A 330 -3.48 -20.30 6.78
CA LEU A 330 -4.82 -19.80 7.04
C LEU A 330 -5.89 -20.88 6.87
N TRP A 331 -5.88 -21.59 5.73
CA TRP A 331 -6.79 -22.71 5.46
C TRP A 331 -6.62 -23.84 6.48
N SER A 332 -5.37 -24.20 6.81
CA SER A 332 -5.07 -25.33 7.70
C SER A 332 -5.52 -25.10 9.15
N ARG A 333 -5.86 -23.87 9.54
CA ARG A 333 -6.42 -23.50 10.86
C ARG A 333 -7.54 -22.46 10.74
N GLU A 334 -8.39 -22.55 9.71
CA GLU A 334 -9.36 -21.50 9.35
C GLU A 334 -10.23 -21.04 10.53
N ALA A 335 -10.75 -21.99 11.31
CA ALA A 335 -11.61 -21.73 12.46
C ALA A 335 -10.97 -20.80 13.52
N LEU A 336 -9.64 -20.76 13.60
CA LEU A 336 -8.91 -19.89 14.51
C LEU A 336 -8.28 -18.69 13.77
N LEU A 337 -7.60 -18.91 12.64
CA LEU A 337 -6.85 -17.88 11.92
C LEU A 337 -7.71 -16.94 11.05
N LEU A 338 -8.87 -17.38 10.57
CA LEU A 338 -9.77 -16.56 9.74
C LEU A 338 -11.07 -16.21 10.46
N ARG A 339 -11.58 -17.10 11.33
CA ARG A 339 -12.89 -16.89 11.97
C ARG A 339 -12.81 -16.19 13.34
N THR A 340 -11.62 -15.96 13.88
CA THR A 340 -11.41 -15.11 15.06
C THR A 340 -10.58 -13.87 14.72
N THR A 341 -10.48 -12.96 15.69
CA THR A 341 -9.58 -11.80 15.66
C THR A 341 -8.09 -12.12 15.45
N LEU A 342 -7.67 -13.39 15.46
CA LEU A 342 -6.28 -13.80 15.15
C LEU A 342 -5.89 -13.46 13.70
N PHE A 343 -6.89 -13.28 12.83
CA PHE A 343 -6.71 -12.77 11.48
C PHE A 343 -5.97 -11.42 11.45
N LEU A 344 -6.17 -10.53 12.43
CA LEU A 344 -5.56 -9.21 12.45
C LEU A 344 -4.02 -9.25 12.61
N PRO A 345 -3.43 -9.85 13.66
CA PRO A 345 -1.98 -10.00 13.75
C PRO A 345 -1.40 -10.91 12.65
N PHE A 346 -2.17 -11.88 12.13
CA PHE A 346 -1.78 -12.71 10.98
C PHE A 346 -1.65 -11.87 9.69
N ALA A 347 -2.64 -11.02 9.40
CA ALA A 347 -2.61 -10.11 8.26
C ALA A 347 -1.53 -9.03 8.41
N LEU A 348 -1.29 -8.51 9.62
CA LEU A 348 -0.18 -7.59 9.89
C LEU A 348 1.19 -8.25 9.65
N PHE A 349 1.37 -9.51 10.06
CA PHE A 349 2.57 -10.28 9.75
C PHE A 349 2.74 -10.46 8.23
N TRP A 350 1.66 -10.82 7.53
CA TRP A 350 1.66 -10.90 6.06
C TRP A 350 2.06 -9.58 5.42
N GLY A 351 1.51 -8.45 5.88
CA GLY A 351 1.80 -7.11 5.36
C GLY A 351 3.24 -6.64 5.60
N ILE A 352 3.82 -6.91 6.78
CA ILE A 352 5.23 -6.61 7.06
C ILE A 352 6.15 -7.49 6.22
N ALA A 353 5.84 -8.79 6.11
CA ALA A 353 6.57 -9.71 5.26
C ALA A 353 6.46 -9.32 3.77
N PHE A 354 5.29 -8.84 3.33
CA PHE A 354 5.05 -8.29 2.00
C PHE A 354 5.88 -7.02 1.74
N ALA A 355 5.86 -6.04 2.64
CA ALA A 355 6.66 -4.82 2.52
C ALA A 355 8.17 -5.12 2.44
N HIS A 356 8.66 -6.14 3.15
CA HIS A 356 10.03 -6.63 3.00
C HIS A 356 10.30 -7.26 1.60
N HIS A 357 9.33 -7.96 0.99
CA HIS A 357 9.48 -8.48 -0.38
C HIS A 357 9.56 -7.34 -1.41
N VAL A 358 8.72 -6.31 -1.27
CA VAL A 358 8.72 -5.14 -2.16
C VAL A 358 10.03 -4.36 -2.03
N GLN A 359 10.45 -3.99 -0.80
CA GLN A 359 11.67 -3.19 -0.63
C GLN A 359 12.96 -3.95 -0.99
N LEU A 360 12.99 -5.28 -0.92
CA LEU A 360 14.09 -6.07 -1.50
C LEU A 360 14.17 -5.91 -3.04
N LEU A 361 13.02 -5.79 -3.71
CA LEU A 361 12.92 -5.67 -5.16
C LEU A 361 13.29 -4.25 -5.61
N ILE A 362 12.78 -3.22 -4.94
CA ILE A 362 13.17 -1.81 -5.12
C ILE A 362 14.67 -1.65 -4.85
N LEU A 363 15.19 -2.20 -3.75
CA LEU A 363 16.62 -2.14 -3.46
C LEU A 363 17.48 -2.84 -4.53
N ALA A 364 16.97 -3.93 -5.11
CA ALA A 364 17.63 -4.58 -6.24
C ALA A 364 17.58 -3.72 -7.52
N HIS A 365 16.50 -2.97 -7.75
CA HIS A 365 16.38 -1.98 -8.83
C HIS A 365 17.39 -0.82 -8.63
N LEU A 366 17.29 -0.11 -7.50
CA LEU A 366 18.14 1.02 -7.10
C LEU A 366 19.65 0.70 -7.16
N THR A 367 20.04 -0.47 -6.65
CA THR A 367 21.45 -0.92 -6.65
C THR A 367 21.86 -1.65 -7.93
N LYS A 368 21.00 -1.75 -8.94
CA LYS A 368 21.23 -2.49 -10.20
C LYS A 368 21.83 -3.88 -9.92
N SER A 369 21.17 -4.60 -9.02
CA SER A 369 21.54 -5.92 -8.56
C SER A 369 20.72 -7.02 -9.25
N PRO A 370 21.22 -8.27 -9.29
CA PRO A 370 20.40 -9.41 -9.63
C PRO A 370 19.16 -9.48 -8.73
N PHE A 371 18.06 -9.96 -9.29
CA PHE A 371 16.78 -10.13 -8.61
C PHE A 371 16.98 -10.91 -7.27
N PRO A 372 16.29 -10.54 -6.18
CA PRO A 372 16.44 -11.19 -4.88
C PRO A 372 16.29 -12.72 -4.94
N ALA A 373 17.31 -13.45 -4.48
CA ALA A 373 17.25 -14.90 -4.33
C ALA A 373 16.41 -15.26 -3.10
N ALA A 374 15.69 -16.40 -3.14
CA ALA A 374 14.70 -16.77 -2.11
C ALA A 374 15.23 -16.73 -0.66
N TRP A 375 16.49 -17.07 -0.42
CA TRP A 375 17.11 -16.99 0.92
C TRP A 375 17.19 -15.57 1.50
N LYS A 376 17.08 -14.52 0.67
CA LYS A 376 16.96 -13.12 1.12
C LYS A 376 15.58 -12.79 1.69
N HIS A 377 14.61 -13.69 1.60
CA HIS A 377 13.26 -13.53 2.12
C HIS A 377 13.06 -14.41 3.38
N PRO A 378 13.71 -14.11 4.52
CA PRO A 378 13.60 -14.93 5.73
C PRO A 378 12.15 -15.05 6.23
N LEU A 379 11.32 -14.03 5.98
CA LEU A 379 9.91 -14.06 6.35
C LEU A 379 9.07 -15.00 5.46
N LEU A 380 9.44 -15.22 4.19
CA LEU A 380 8.87 -16.30 3.37
C LEU A 380 9.22 -17.67 3.95
N ILE A 381 10.48 -17.87 4.39
CA ILE A 381 10.91 -19.13 5.01
C ILE A 381 10.12 -19.38 6.31
N LEU A 382 9.97 -18.35 7.15
CA LEU A 382 9.18 -18.42 8.37
C LEU A 382 7.71 -18.77 8.10
N SER A 383 7.06 -18.08 7.14
CA SER A 383 5.68 -18.39 6.72
C SER A 383 5.55 -19.81 6.16
N ALA A 384 6.51 -20.30 5.38
CA ALA A 384 6.48 -21.64 4.81
C ALA A 384 6.64 -22.74 5.89
N LEU A 385 7.53 -22.53 6.85
CA LEU A 385 7.71 -23.43 8.00
C LEU A 385 6.45 -23.46 8.88
N ALA A 386 5.87 -22.30 9.19
CA ALA A 386 4.65 -22.21 9.98
C ALA A 386 3.42 -22.78 9.25
N ALA A 387 3.34 -22.65 7.92
CA ALA A 387 2.31 -23.27 7.09
C ALA A 387 2.43 -24.80 7.01
N ALA A 388 3.65 -25.34 7.01
CA ALA A 388 3.89 -26.78 7.09
C ALA A 388 3.56 -27.32 8.49
N ASP A 389 4.04 -26.66 9.54
CA ASP A 389 3.73 -27.01 10.93
C ASP A 389 2.23 -26.93 11.24
N ALA A 390 1.48 -25.99 10.64
CA ALA A 390 0.03 -25.92 10.82
C ALA A 390 -0.70 -27.18 10.34
N ARG A 391 -0.12 -27.93 9.39
CA ARG A 391 -0.64 -29.22 8.89
C ARG A 391 -0.10 -30.42 9.68
N VAL A 392 1.18 -30.39 10.08
CA VAL A 392 1.85 -31.53 10.73
C VAL A 392 1.64 -31.55 12.25
N GLY A 393 1.54 -30.38 12.89
CA GLY A 393 1.29 -30.22 14.32
C GLY A 393 2.49 -30.53 15.22
N LEU A 394 3.68 -30.03 14.89
CA LEU A 394 4.89 -30.21 15.73
C LEU A 394 4.95 -29.16 16.85
N VAL A 395 4.69 -27.89 16.50
CA VAL A 395 4.60 -26.75 17.44
C VAL A 395 3.15 -26.33 17.62
N GLN A 396 2.38 -26.24 16.54
CA GLN A 396 0.94 -25.89 16.54
C GLN A 396 0.03 -27.06 16.99
N THR A 397 0.30 -27.59 18.17
CA THR A 397 -0.43 -28.72 18.79
C THR A 397 -1.75 -28.32 19.47
N SER A 398 -2.01 -27.03 19.68
CA SER A 398 -3.22 -26.49 20.30
C SER A 398 -3.47 -25.04 19.87
N ASP A 399 -4.67 -24.52 20.12
CA ASP A 399 -5.07 -23.16 19.72
C ASP A 399 -4.19 -22.08 20.37
N GLU A 400 -3.83 -22.27 21.64
CA GLU A 400 -2.85 -21.42 22.35
C GLU A 400 -1.48 -21.42 21.65
N ARG A 401 -1.05 -22.58 21.12
CA ARG A 401 0.19 -22.66 20.33
C ARG A 401 0.07 -22.00 18.97
N VAL A 402 -1.06 -22.11 18.27
CA VAL A 402 -1.30 -21.39 17.01
C VAL A 402 -1.25 -19.88 17.24
N LYS A 403 -1.93 -19.37 18.28
CA LYS A 403 -1.86 -17.97 18.71
C LYS A 403 -0.43 -17.53 19.01
N GLN A 404 0.32 -18.32 19.77
CA GLN A 404 1.73 -18.05 20.07
C GLN A 404 2.59 -18.02 18.80
N THR A 405 2.44 -18.97 17.88
CA THR A 405 3.19 -18.98 16.61
C THR A 405 2.89 -17.75 15.76
N VAL A 406 1.63 -17.31 15.64
CA VAL A 406 1.27 -16.07 14.92
C VAL A 406 1.91 -14.84 15.55
N LEU A 407 1.81 -14.70 16.88
CA LEU A 407 2.37 -13.53 17.60
C LEU A 407 3.91 -13.51 17.56
N VAL A 408 4.56 -14.67 17.63
CA VAL A 408 6.02 -14.81 17.45
C VAL A 408 6.42 -14.48 16.00
N CYS A 409 5.66 -14.95 15.00
CA CYS A 409 5.92 -14.60 13.60
C CYS A 409 5.77 -13.10 13.35
N LEU A 410 4.72 -12.46 13.89
CA LEU A 410 4.54 -11.01 13.84
C LEU A 410 5.72 -10.27 14.51
N GLY A 411 6.12 -10.67 15.71
CA GLY A 411 7.25 -10.06 16.42
C GLY A 411 8.58 -10.20 15.68
N LEU A 412 8.88 -11.39 15.14
CA LEU A 412 10.05 -11.63 14.29
C LEU A 412 9.96 -10.83 12.98
N GLY A 413 8.77 -10.71 12.38
CA GLY A 413 8.50 -9.88 11.22
C GLY A 413 8.86 -8.42 11.46
N VAL A 414 8.37 -7.83 12.57
CA VAL A 414 8.71 -6.47 13.00
C VAL A 414 10.22 -6.32 13.19
N VAL A 415 10.89 -7.24 13.89
CA VAL A 415 12.34 -7.16 14.14
C VAL A 415 13.16 -7.25 12.84
N VAL A 416 12.85 -8.19 11.95
CA VAL A 416 13.53 -8.35 10.66
C VAL A 416 13.32 -7.12 9.77
N TYR A 417 12.09 -6.61 9.69
CA TYR A 417 11.76 -5.45 8.88
C TYR A 417 12.38 -4.16 9.45
N ALA A 418 12.32 -3.95 10.77
CA ALA A 418 12.98 -2.80 11.41
C ALA A 418 14.51 -2.84 11.22
N HIS A 419 15.13 -4.03 11.30
CA HIS A 419 16.55 -4.21 11.01
C HIS A 419 16.88 -3.90 9.53
N PHE A 420 16.07 -4.41 8.59
CA PHE A 420 16.19 -4.08 7.16
C PHE A 420 16.13 -2.56 6.94
N VAL A 421 15.09 -1.90 7.46
CA VAL A 421 14.88 -0.46 7.29
C VAL A 421 16.04 0.34 7.90
N TRP A 422 16.44 0.01 9.14
CA TRP A 422 17.59 0.65 9.82
C TRP A 422 18.88 0.50 9.02
N GLU A 423 19.19 -0.71 8.56
CA GLU A 423 20.45 -0.98 7.86
C GLU A 423 20.48 -0.36 6.46
N VAL A 424 19.41 -0.46 5.68
CA VAL A 424 19.37 0.03 4.30
C VAL A 424 19.30 1.55 4.26
N ILE A 425 18.45 2.18 5.10
CA ILE A 425 18.44 3.65 5.24
C ILE A 425 19.79 4.13 5.77
N GLY A 426 20.35 3.47 6.81
CA GLY A 426 21.64 3.83 7.37
C GLY A 426 22.79 3.75 6.36
N ASP A 427 22.84 2.67 5.56
CA ASP A 427 23.85 2.49 4.51
C ASP A 427 23.74 3.54 3.40
N ILE A 428 22.53 3.95 2.99
CA ILE A 428 22.31 4.99 1.97
C ILE A 428 22.62 6.39 2.53
N CYS A 429 22.17 6.69 3.76
CA CYS A 429 22.45 7.93 4.47
C CYS A 429 23.97 8.15 4.64
N ALA A 430 24.68 7.12 5.11
CA ALA A 430 26.14 7.18 5.30
C ALA A 430 26.92 7.25 3.97
N PHE A 431 26.38 6.70 2.87
CA PHE A 431 27.04 6.77 1.56
C PHE A 431 26.92 8.14 0.89
N TYR A 432 25.79 8.84 1.07
CA TYR A 432 25.53 10.16 0.48
C TYR A 432 25.76 11.35 1.43
N ASP A 433 26.15 11.08 2.68
CA ASP A 433 26.24 12.06 3.78
C ASP A 433 24.95 12.88 3.98
N ILE A 434 23.82 12.18 4.07
CA ILE A 434 22.48 12.76 4.27
C ILE A 434 21.79 12.17 5.51
N ASN A 435 20.82 12.90 6.06
CA ASN A 435 19.89 12.37 7.05
C ASN A 435 18.58 11.95 6.34
N CYS A 436 17.86 10.97 6.89
CA CYS A 436 16.58 10.52 6.32
C CYS A 436 15.44 11.51 6.58
N LEU A 437 15.17 11.84 7.86
CA LEU A 437 13.99 12.63 8.26
C LEU A 437 14.28 14.13 8.46
N THR A 438 15.49 14.61 8.16
CA THR A 438 15.88 16.03 8.25
C THR A 438 16.76 16.43 7.08
N ILE A 439 16.76 17.71 6.68
CA ILE A 439 17.64 18.20 5.63
C ILE A 439 18.96 18.62 6.25
N LYS A 440 20.03 17.84 6.00
CA LYS A 440 21.38 18.13 6.50
C LYS A 440 21.91 19.41 5.84
N ARG A 441 22.29 20.42 6.66
CA ARG A 441 23.02 21.60 6.16
C ARG A 441 24.42 21.17 5.71
N LYS A 442 24.82 21.61 4.51
CA LYS A 442 26.15 21.32 3.95
C LYS A 442 27.16 22.43 4.27
N PRO A 443 28.46 22.09 4.40
CA PRO A 443 29.55 23.05 4.22
C PRO A 443 29.49 23.73 2.85
N ALA A 444 30.17 24.86 2.68
CA ALA A 444 30.28 25.50 1.37
C ALA A 444 31.10 24.62 0.39
N PRO A 445 30.84 24.67 -0.93
CA PRO A 445 31.61 23.92 -1.91
C PRO A 445 33.12 24.18 -1.77
N GLY A 446 33.91 23.09 -1.70
CA GLY A 446 35.36 23.15 -1.48
C GLY A 446 35.82 23.15 -0.02
N GLN A 447 34.91 23.22 0.97
CA GLN A 447 35.27 23.02 2.37
C GLN A 447 35.44 21.53 2.73
N PRO A 448 36.26 21.18 3.74
CA PRO A 448 36.36 19.82 4.25
C PRO A 448 35.00 19.24 4.63
N GLY A 449 34.71 18.01 4.19
CA GLY A 449 33.41 17.33 4.39
C GLY A 449 32.30 17.71 3.40
N ALA A 450 32.56 18.53 2.37
CA ALA A 450 31.59 18.86 1.33
C ALA A 450 31.38 17.69 0.32
N HIS A 451 30.65 16.65 0.72
CA HIS A 451 30.24 15.55 -0.17
C HIS A 451 29.06 15.93 -1.08
N PRO A 452 28.99 15.47 -2.34
CA PRO A 452 27.87 15.75 -3.25
C PRO A 452 26.64 14.90 -2.90
N SER A 453 25.46 15.52 -2.94
CA SER A 453 24.16 14.86 -2.68
C SER A 453 23.72 13.99 -3.86
N PRO A 454 22.73 13.09 -3.70
CA PRO A 454 22.19 12.33 -4.83
C PRO A 454 21.73 13.23 -5.98
N ALA A 455 21.12 14.39 -5.68
CA ALA A 455 20.65 15.34 -6.67
C ALA A 455 21.77 16.12 -7.38
N GLU A 456 22.90 16.36 -6.72
CA GLU A 456 24.10 16.97 -7.33
C GLU A 456 24.84 15.96 -8.20
N VAL A 457 24.99 14.72 -7.74
CA VAL A 457 25.51 13.59 -8.54
C VAL A 457 24.64 13.35 -9.77
N ALA A 458 23.31 13.33 -9.62
CA ALA A 458 22.39 13.16 -10.73
C ALA A 458 22.44 14.34 -11.71
N ARG A 459 22.59 15.59 -11.24
CA ARG A 459 22.81 16.76 -12.12
C ARG A 459 24.11 16.63 -12.91
N ALA A 460 25.22 16.29 -12.26
CA ALA A 460 26.53 16.12 -12.89
C ALA A 460 26.54 15.00 -13.96
N GLN A 461 25.66 14.01 -13.85
CA GLN A 461 25.49 12.93 -14.83
C GLN A 461 24.42 13.22 -15.91
N GLY A 462 23.79 14.39 -15.93
CA GLY A 462 22.68 14.69 -16.87
C GLY A 462 21.39 13.89 -16.60
N LYS A 463 21.20 13.42 -15.36
CA LYS A 463 20.14 12.50 -14.95
C LYS A 463 19.06 13.11 -14.07
N ALA A 464 19.29 14.27 -13.46
CA ALA A 464 18.32 14.91 -12.58
C ALA A 464 17.17 15.59 -13.36
N ASP A 465 15.98 15.59 -12.75
CA ASP A 465 14.88 16.48 -13.14
C ASP A 465 15.28 17.95 -13.02
N ALA A 466 14.52 18.84 -13.68
CA ALA A 466 14.63 20.26 -13.44
C ALA A 466 14.23 20.59 -11.98
N PRO A 467 15.00 21.43 -11.25
CA PRO A 467 14.57 21.94 -9.96
C PRO A 467 13.32 22.80 -10.15
N ILE A 468 12.46 22.81 -9.13
CA ILE A 468 11.21 23.60 -9.11
C ILE A 468 11.47 24.83 -8.22
N SER A 469 11.49 26.03 -8.80
CA SER A 469 11.39 27.27 -8.01
C SER A 469 9.98 27.39 -7.42
N ASP A 470 9.81 28.15 -6.34
CA ASP A 470 8.47 28.55 -5.90
C ASP A 470 7.78 29.45 -6.94
N ASP A 471 8.56 30.07 -7.84
CA ASP A 471 8.08 30.83 -9.01
C ASP A 471 7.66 29.94 -10.19
N ASP A 472 8.12 28.68 -10.26
CA ASP A 472 7.69 27.71 -11.28
C ASP A 472 6.33 27.08 -10.93
N VAL A 473 5.80 27.29 -9.71
CA VAL A 473 4.42 26.92 -9.38
C VAL A 473 3.48 27.89 -10.09
N PRO A 474 2.45 27.41 -10.82
CA PRO A 474 1.53 28.26 -11.58
C PRO A 474 0.85 29.36 -10.76
N ARG A 475 1.47 30.55 -10.79
CA ARG A 475 0.79 31.82 -10.61
C ARG A 475 -0.25 31.91 -11.71
N THR A 476 -1.48 32.05 -11.29
CA THR A 476 -2.66 31.89 -12.13
C THR A 476 -2.84 33.21 -12.90
N GLU A 477 -2.50 33.29 -14.20
CA GLU A 477 -2.37 34.50 -15.09
C GLU A 477 -3.60 35.18 -15.78
N THR A 478 -4.04 36.41 -15.44
CA THR A 478 -5.19 37.15 -16.07
C THR A 478 -5.03 38.70 -16.13
N VAL A 479 -6.12 39.47 -16.40
CA VAL A 479 -6.19 40.94 -16.51
C VAL A 479 -7.57 41.44 -16.04
N ASP A 480 -7.66 42.61 -15.40
CA ASP A 480 -8.96 43.27 -15.11
C ASP A 480 -9.36 44.35 -16.14
N ALA A 481 -10.54 44.95 -15.96
CA ALA A 481 -11.12 45.93 -16.90
C ALA A 481 -10.32 47.25 -17.03
N THR A 482 -9.29 47.49 -16.21
CA THR A 482 -8.39 48.66 -16.36
C THR A 482 -7.10 48.31 -17.11
N GLY A 483 -6.96 47.08 -17.63
CA GLY A 483 -5.79 46.62 -18.38
C GLY A 483 -4.61 46.20 -17.52
N VAL A 484 -4.75 46.15 -16.19
CA VAL A 484 -3.71 45.71 -15.28
C VAL A 484 -3.71 44.17 -15.20
N LYS A 485 -2.57 43.55 -15.49
CA LYS A 485 -2.38 42.10 -15.32
C LYS A 485 -2.51 41.72 -13.83
N LYS A 486 -3.33 40.71 -13.54
CA LYS A 486 -3.73 40.24 -12.20
C LYS A 486 -3.98 38.71 -12.19
N PRO A 487 -4.17 38.03 -11.04
CA PRO A 487 -4.11 36.57 -11.00
C PRO A 487 -5.44 35.76 -10.89
N THR A 488 -5.71 34.89 -11.88
CA THR A 488 -6.63 33.73 -12.03
C THR A 488 -6.22 33.01 -13.36
N GLU A 489 -6.43 31.75 -13.74
CA GLU A 489 -6.83 30.48 -13.10
C GLU A 489 -6.16 29.27 -13.87
N ALA A 490 -6.61 28.02 -13.68
CA ALA A 490 -6.34 26.79 -14.46
C ALA A 490 -4.91 26.16 -14.51
N GLY A 491 -3.87 26.80 -13.99
CA GLY A 491 -2.72 26.10 -13.37
C GLY A 491 -1.90 25.05 -14.17
N LEU A 492 -1.91 25.05 -15.50
CA LEU A 492 -1.22 24.04 -16.32
C LEU A 492 0.23 24.41 -16.65
N LEU A 493 1.20 23.66 -16.11
CA LEU A 493 2.62 23.74 -16.47
C LEU A 493 2.86 23.18 -17.89
N LYS A 494 2.82 24.05 -18.91
CA LYS A 494 3.35 23.72 -20.24
C LYS A 494 4.86 23.94 -20.26
N ARG A 495 5.66 22.89 -20.54
CA ARG A 495 7.07 23.06 -20.90
C ARG A 495 7.53 22.04 -21.93
N GLU A 496 7.08 22.24 -23.16
CA GLU A 496 7.80 21.74 -24.33
C GLU A 496 9.23 22.30 -24.32
N LYS A 497 10.20 21.49 -24.74
CA LYS A 497 11.49 21.98 -25.24
C LYS A 497 11.72 21.37 -26.62
N LYS A 498 12.21 22.22 -27.54
CA LYS A 498 12.95 21.79 -28.72
C LYS A 498 14.36 21.38 -28.31
#